data_AF-A0A0D2UFM4-F1
#
_entry.id   AF-A0A0D2UFM4-F1
#
_cell.length_a   1.000
_cell.length_b   1.000
_cell.length_c   1.000
_cell.angle_alpha   90.00
_cell.angle_beta   90.00
_cell.angle_gamma   90.00
#
_symmetry.space_group_name_H-M   'P 1'
#
loop_
_entity.id
_entity.type
_entity.pdbx_description
1 polymer ?
#
loop_
_entity_poly.entity_id
_entity_poly.type
_entity_poly.pdbx_seq_one_letter_code
_entity_poly.pdbx_strand_id
1 'polypeptide(L)'
;MAACWRITRAEAAAAAGRCIAAERSSLTATGISRRPVSSAAVSSAASMHGRAWYRSVITGTATCAPSSRANATLPRSAPLCPGLPHKTLASAMQQHRGSVLDGGRASSRLFDPLLGAHARSLHTTRPVLASEPTSSTEQAKGEIKSKLTPAIRSYLSNVTRDYQALTQQMTSISPSATKEINVLKGQIAALNPLVDALQRMTAKRKDIDDLDAMVEASRNENDVEMRKMAQSEWTDAVEQLYELEQELLNVLVPKNEVDDRNAILEVRAGTGGLEASLFSSDMFTMYQNYAEIRGWKFEVIDISRSDVGGFKEASATISGYGVFGHLKFESGVHRVQRVPQTESQGRVHTSTVTVALLPEAQDVDIELNERDLRIETMRASGAGGQHVNKTESAIRVTHIPSGIAVHVQEDRSQHKNRAKAYSVLRARLYEIQREKLAQERAAHRAEQVGTGSRSERIRTYNFPQDRVTDHRVNVTLHGVPEFLLGEGLDEIIASLRTHEHAEELAHLLNSSDKAASNSAKTK
;
A
#
# COMPACT_ATOMS: atom_id res chain seq x y z
N MET A 1 22.58 -59.17 2.47
CA MET A 1 22.50 -59.76 3.82
C MET A 1 21.76 -58.72 4.66
N ALA A 2 20.48 -58.91 5.01
CA ALA A 2 19.91 -59.87 5.98
C ALA A 2 20.05 -59.39 7.45
N ALA A 3 19.07 -59.51 8.35
CA ALA A 3 17.59 -59.57 8.23
C ALA A 3 16.96 -59.65 9.65
N CYS A 4 15.94 -58.83 9.95
CA CYS A 4 14.78 -59.08 10.83
C CYS A 4 13.84 -57.87 10.70
N TRP A 5 12.56 -57.96 10.29
CA TRP A 5 11.40 -58.59 10.96
C TRP A 5 11.15 -58.04 12.36
N ARG A 6 9.92 -57.73 12.82
CA ARG A 6 8.53 -57.53 12.34
C ARG A 6 7.70 -57.49 13.65
N ILE A 7 6.36 -57.36 13.61
CA ILE A 7 5.40 -57.37 14.77
C ILE A 7 5.32 -56.01 15.49
N THR A 8 4.15 -55.43 15.81
CA THR A 8 2.89 -55.19 15.05
C THR A 8 2.07 -54.11 15.79
N ARG A 9 1.03 -53.56 15.14
CA ARG A 9 0.07 -52.59 15.72
C ARG A 9 -0.47 -52.99 17.11
N ALA A 10 -0.29 -52.11 18.10
CA ALA A 10 -1.18 -51.90 19.25
C ALA A 10 -0.97 -50.47 19.80
N GLU A 11 -1.87 -50.01 20.68
CA GLU A 11 -1.68 -48.88 21.61
C GLU A 11 -1.30 -47.49 21.03
N ALA A 12 -2.16 -46.93 20.17
CA ALA A 12 -2.11 -45.51 19.81
C ALA A 12 -3.51 -44.90 19.50
N ALA A 13 -4.55 -45.28 20.25
CA ALA A 13 -5.94 -44.90 19.95
C ALA A 13 -6.87 -44.83 21.19
N ALA A 14 -6.57 -43.99 22.19
CA ALA A 14 -7.40 -43.87 23.40
C ALA A 14 -7.31 -42.49 24.11
N ALA A 15 -7.67 -41.39 23.43
CA ALA A 15 -7.67 -40.04 24.04
C ALA A 15 -8.69 -39.04 23.46
N ALA A 16 -9.89 -39.50 23.09
CA ALA A 16 -10.97 -38.60 22.66
C ALA A 16 -12.35 -39.12 23.11
N GLY A 17 -12.99 -38.47 24.08
CA GLY A 17 -14.38 -38.78 24.44
C GLY A 17 -14.88 -38.31 25.81
N ARG A 18 -15.80 -37.33 25.76
CA ARG A 18 -16.89 -37.07 26.73
C ARG A 18 -16.54 -36.59 28.15
N CYS A 19 -16.94 -35.35 28.44
CA CYS A 19 -17.41 -34.90 29.75
C CYS A 19 -18.54 -33.87 29.57
N ILE A 20 -19.77 -34.34 29.34
CA ILE A 20 -21.00 -33.54 29.44
C ILE A 20 -22.05 -34.38 30.18
N ALA A 21 -22.66 -33.77 31.20
CA ALA A 21 -23.89 -34.15 31.91
C ALA A 21 -24.19 -35.64 32.20
N ALA A 22 -24.21 -36.01 33.49
CA ALA A 22 -25.47 -36.07 34.25
C ALA A 22 -25.23 -36.46 35.72
N GLU A 23 -25.95 -35.81 36.66
CA GLU A 23 -26.91 -36.52 37.52
C GLU A 23 -27.80 -35.55 38.32
N ARG A 24 -29.01 -35.99 38.65
CA ARG A 24 -29.98 -35.31 39.51
C ARG A 24 -30.87 -36.34 40.21
N SER A 25 -30.91 -36.29 41.53
CA SER A 25 -31.90 -36.95 42.39
C SER A 25 -32.11 -36.01 43.60
N SER A 26 -33.25 -35.31 43.69
CA SER A 26 -34.45 -35.72 44.45
C SER A 26 -34.13 -35.94 45.95
N LEU A 27 -34.62 -35.12 46.89
CA LEU A 27 -36.04 -34.86 47.19
C LEU A 27 -36.24 -33.60 48.08
N THR A 28 -37.47 -33.06 48.12
CA THR A 28 -38.10 -32.26 49.21
C THR A 28 -37.47 -30.90 49.62
N ALA A 29 -38.23 -29.85 50.02
CA ALA A 29 -39.68 -29.58 49.94
C ALA A 29 -40.01 -28.07 50.06
N THR A 30 -41.19 -27.67 49.55
CA THR A 30 -42.08 -26.55 49.97
C THR A 30 -41.51 -25.28 50.62
N GLY A 31 -41.78 -24.09 50.04
CA GLY A 31 -41.43 -22.79 50.65
C GLY A 31 -41.98 -21.54 49.96
N ILE A 32 -43.31 -21.34 50.02
CA ILE A 32 -44.04 -20.20 49.43
C ILE A 32 -43.65 -18.85 50.09
N SER A 33 -43.28 -17.81 49.31
CA SER A 33 -43.85 -16.45 49.48
C SER A 33 -43.57 -15.51 48.29
N ARG A 34 -44.29 -14.38 48.26
CA ARG A 34 -44.48 -13.47 47.11
C ARG A 34 -43.56 -12.23 47.15
N ARG A 35 -43.07 -11.85 45.96
CA ARG A 35 -43.04 -10.52 45.28
C ARG A 35 -42.84 -9.19 46.07
N PRO A 36 -42.40 -8.10 45.40
CA PRO A 36 -41.63 -6.99 46.00
C PRO A 36 -42.47 -5.73 46.30
N VAL A 37 -41.82 -4.59 46.60
CA VAL A 37 -42.04 -3.24 45.96
C VAL A 37 -41.31 -2.10 46.72
N SER A 38 -40.47 -1.30 46.01
CA SER A 38 -40.07 0.10 46.34
C SER A 38 -39.28 0.35 47.66
N SER A 39 -38.79 1.55 48.03
CA SER A 39 -38.65 2.88 47.37
C SER A 39 -37.56 3.75 48.06
N ALA A 40 -37.06 4.76 47.34
CA ALA A 40 -36.67 6.10 47.80
C ALA A 40 -35.75 6.32 49.05
N ALA A 41 -34.45 6.54 48.78
CA ALA A 41 -33.77 7.85 48.82
C ALA A 41 -33.63 8.70 50.12
N VAL A 42 -32.81 9.77 49.99
CA VAL A 42 -32.70 11.01 50.82
C VAL A 42 -31.73 11.03 52.03
N SER A 43 -30.47 11.37 51.72
CA SER A 43 -29.67 12.49 52.31
C SER A 43 -29.07 12.48 53.73
N SER A 44 -27.95 13.21 53.82
CA SER A 44 -27.34 13.85 55.02
C SER A 44 -26.69 12.96 56.08
N ALA A 45 -25.65 13.40 56.81
CA ALA A 45 -24.71 14.52 56.58
C ALA A 45 -23.40 14.32 57.41
N ALA A 46 -22.44 15.20 57.16
CA ALA A 46 -21.10 15.32 57.76
C ALA A 46 -20.90 14.96 59.25
N SER A 47 -19.72 14.39 59.57
CA SER A 47 -18.80 15.03 60.52
C SER A 47 -17.33 14.64 60.31
N MET A 48 -16.43 15.39 60.94
CA MET A 48 -14.98 15.48 60.69
C MET A 48 -14.14 14.41 61.42
N HIS A 49 -12.87 14.24 61.01
CA HIS A 49 -11.60 14.07 61.77
C HIS A 49 -10.54 13.43 60.83
N GLY A 50 -9.28 13.86 60.68
CA GLY A 50 -8.58 15.09 61.08
C GLY A 50 -7.03 14.93 61.07
N ARG A 51 -6.26 15.99 60.70
CA ARG A 51 -4.77 16.08 60.66
C ARG A 51 -4.09 15.32 59.50
N ALA A 52 -2.90 15.67 58.96
CA ALA A 52 -2.13 16.93 58.89
C ALA A 52 -1.09 16.77 57.73
N TRP A 53 -1.04 17.64 56.71
CA TRP A 53 -0.20 18.86 56.63
C TRP A 53 1.33 18.68 56.75
N TYR A 54 2.04 18.95 55.65
CA TYR A 54 3.24 19.81 55.68
C TYR A 54 3.42 20.54 54.34
N ARG A 55 3.66 21.86 54.37
CA ARG A 55 4.01 22.70 53.23
C ARG A 55 4.91 23.82 53.75
N SER A 56 6.03 24.09 53.10
CA SER A 56 6.95 25.17 53.49
C SER A 56 6.96 26.29 52.46
N VAL A 57 7.05 27.53 52.94
CA VAL A 57 7.24 28.76 52.16
C VAL A 57 8.24 29.60 52.94
N ILE A 58 9.29 30.11 52.27
CA ILE A 58 10.21 31.10 52.83
C ILE A 58 10.34 32.25 51.83
N THR A 59 10.46 33.46 52.39
CA THR A 59 10.47 34.76 51.72
C THR A 59 11.80 35.07 51.01
N GLY A 60 11.76 35.94 50.01
CA GLY A 60 12.96 36.53 49.39
C GLY A 60 13.21 37.99 49.81
N THR A 61 14.42 38.47 49.53
CA THR A 61 14.86 39.88 49.61
C THR A 61 15.96 40.12 48.58
N ALA A 62 16.14 41.37 48.10
CA ALA A 62 17.14 41.73 47.09
C ALA A 62 17.99 42.95 47.53
N THR A 63 19.26 42.97 47.12
CA THR A 63 20.21 44.10 47.25
C THR A 63 21.33 43.99 46.20
N CYS A 64 22.09 45.07 45.97
CA CYS A 64 22.82 45.31 44.70
C CYS A 64 24.35 45.46 44.83
N ALA A 65 25.03 45.28 43.68
CA ALA A 65 26.31 45.92 43.28
C ALA A 65 27.62 45.44 44.00
N PRO A 66 28.85 45.76 43.49
CA PRO A 66 29.19 46.67 42.39
C PRO A 66 30.18 46.19 41.28
N SER A 67 30.34 47.08 40.31
CA SER A 67 31.09 47.11 39.03
C SER A 67 32.59 46.74 38.94
N SER A 68 33.03 46.36 37.73
CA SER A 68 34.24 46.95 37.09
C SER A 68 34.23 46.93 35.53
N ARG A 69 34.73 48.04 34.94
CA ARG A 69 35.05 48.41 33.53
C ARG A 69 35.67 47.29 32.64
N ALA A 70 35.61 47.28 31.29
CA ALA A 70 35.03 48.14 30.21
C ALA A 70 34.71 47.23 28.96
N ASN A 71 34.58 47.61 27.66
CA ASN A 71 34.73 48.85 26.85
C ASN A 71 33.83 48.73 25.56
N ALA A 72 33.32 49.80 24.92
CA ALA A 72 33.83 50.53 23.72
C ALA A 72 34.38 49.65 22.56
N THR A 73 33.98 49.83 21.28
CA THR A 73 33.42 51.02 20.57
C THR A 73 32.22 50.74 19.64
N LEU A 74 31.53 51.83 19.23
CA LEU A 74 30.53 51.91 18.13
C LEU A 74 31.07 52.82 17.01
N PRO A 75 30.37 52.92 15.86
CA PRO A 75 29.73 54.22 15.58
C PRO A 75 28.28 54.14 15.06
N ARG A 76 27.59 55.30 15.10
CA ARG A 76 26.34 55.62 14.38
C ARG A 76 26.71 55.96 12.90
N SER A 77 25.81 56.21 11.92
CA SER A 77 24.49 56.87 11.93
C SER A 77 23.75 56.73 10.58
N ALA A 78 22.42 56.86 10.57
CA ALA A 78 21.63 57.28 9.39
C ALA A 78 21.55 58.83 9.31
N PRO A 79 21.15 59.46 8.18
CA PRO A 79 19.70 59.63 7.91
C PRO A 79 19.23 59.84 6.44
N LEU A 80 17.89 59.85 6.26
CA LEU A 80 17.06 60.61 5.28
C LEU A 80 17.10 60.31 3.75
N CYS A 81 15.88 60.24 3.18
CA CYS A 81 15.55 60.48 1.76
C CYS A 81 15.21 61.99 1.56
N PRO A 82 15.19 62.57 0.33
CA PRO A 82 14.02 62.41 -0.58
C PRO A 82 14.32 62.55 -2.10
N GLY A 83 13.28 62.45 -2.96
CA GLY A 83 13.26 63.15 -4.28
C GLY A 83 12.86 62.35 -5.53
N LEU A 84 11.71 62.70 -6.15
CA LEU A 84 11.32 62.36 -7.54
C LEU A 84 11.67 63.52 -8.50
N PRO A 85 11.72 63.34 -9.84
CA PRO A 85 10.55 63.73 -10.66
C PRO A 85 10.33 62.94 -12.00
N HIS A 86 9.21 63.26 -12.67
CA HIS A 86 8.62 62.66 -13.88
C HIS A 86 9.27 62.97 -15.25
N LYS A 87 8.91 62.13 -16.26
CA LYS A 87 8.52 62.45 -17.67
C LYS A 87 7.74 61.24 -18.28
N THR A 88 6.77 61.25 -19.21
CA THR A 88 6.17 62.17 -20.23
C THR A 88 7.01 62.39 -21.50
N LEU A 89 6.58 62.15 -22.75
CA LEU A 89 5.30 61.79 -23.43
C LEU A 89 5.64 60.85 -24.65
N ALA A 90 4.82 59.89 -25.11
CA ALA A 90 3.63 59.94 -26.00
C ALA A 90 3.83 60.36 -27.50
N SER A 91 3.18 59.58 -28.41
CA SER A 91 2.64 59.95 -29.76
C SER A 91 3.39 59.60 -31.08
N ALA A 92 2.60 59.54 -32.18
CA ALA A 92 2.89 59.40 -33.62
C ALA A 92 3.63 58.11 -34.11
N MET A 93 3.10 57.26 -35.01
CA MET A 93 2.66 57.40 -36.42
C MET A 93 3.80 57.58 -37.45
N GLN A 94 3.93 56.63 -38.40
CA GLN A 94 3.96 56.90 -39.87
C GLN A 94 3.88 55.58 -40.72
N GLN A 95 2.93 55.53 -41.66
CA GLN A 95 2.87 54.89 -43.02
C GLN A 95 3.75 53.64 -43.37
N HIS A 96 3.25 52.64 -44.13
CA HIS A 96 2.69 52.77 -45.50
C HIS A 96 1.76 51.61 -45.96
N ARG A 97 0.84 51.95 -46.90
CA ARG A 97 0.26 51.16 -48.04
C ARG A 97 0.01 49.64 -47.81
N GLY A 98 -1.22 49.14 -47.79
CA GLY A 98 -2.20 49.05 -48.90
C GLY A 98 -2.48 47.55 -49.19
N SER A 99 -3.59 47.06 -49.74
CA SER A 99 -4.74 47.66 -50.46
C SER A 99 -5.99 46.72 -50.35
N VAL A 100 -7.26 47.18 -50.41
CA VAL A 100 -8.20 47.07 -51.58
C VAL A 100 -8.44 45.59 -51.99
N LEU A 101 -9.60 44.91 -51.88
CA LEU A 101 -11.07 45.23 -51.79
C LEU A 101 -11.80 44.15 -50.91
N ASP A 102 -12.93 44.40 -50.21
CA ASP A 102 -14.36 44.47 -50.63
C ASP A 102 -14.88 43.19 -51.33
N GLY A 103 -16.04 42.57 -51.04
CA GLY A 103 -17.14 42.75 -50.06
C GLY A 103 -17.95 41.42 -49.99
N GLY A 104 -19.13 41.24 -49.39
CA GLY A 104 -20.04 42.11 -48.63
C GLY A 104 -21.45 41.48 -48.53
N ARG A 105 -22.06 41.50 -47.33
CA ARG A 105 -23.49 41.22 -47.00
C ARG A 105 -24.07 39.79 -47.11
N ALA A 106 -24.82 39.45 -46.05
CA ALA A 106 -25.70 38.30 -45.92
C ALA A 106 -27.09 38.51 -46.54
N SER A 107 -27.83 37.41 -46.75
CA SER A 107 -29.28 37.36 -46.47
C SER A 107 -29.75 35.92 -46.23
N SER A 108 -30.70 35.75 -45.31
CA SER A 108 -31.51 34.53 -45.15
C SER A 108 -32.61 34.43 -46.21
N ARG A 109 -33.15 33.21 -46.41
CA ARG A 109 -34.58 32.94 -46.67
C ARG A 109 -34.91 31.44 -46.55
N LEU A 110 -36.17 31.16 -46.21
CA LEU A 110 -36.82 29.83 -46.19
C LEU A 110 -37.58 29.62 -47.51
N PHE A 111 -37.82 28.38 -47.94
CA PHE A 111 -39.16 27.79 -48.14
C PHE A 111 -39.11 26.30 -48.58
N ASP A 112 -40.26 25.62 -48.49
CA ASP A 112 -40.44 24.15 -48.59
C ASP A 112 -40.58 23.54 -50.01
N PRO A 113 -40.45 22.20 -50.16
CA PRO A 113 -40.53 21.47 -51.44
C PRO A 113 -41.89 20.79 -51.72
N LEU A 114 -42.24 20.58 -53.01
CA LEU A 114 -43.34 19.68 -53.42
C LEU A 114 -43.17 19.10 -54.85
N LEU A 115 -43.53 17.80 -54.99
CA LEU A 115 -44.04 17.07 -56.19
C LEU A 115 -43.17 17.01 -57.47
N GLY A 116 -43.11 15.89 -58.22
CA GLY A 116 -43.68 14.56 -57.99
C GLY A 116 -43.69 13.66 -59.25
N ALA A 117 -44.47 12.56 -59.19
CA ALA A 117 -44.95 11.68 -60.28
C ALA A 117 -44.02 10.64 -60.98
N HIS A 118 -44.30 9.37 -60.65
CA HIS A 118 -44.48 8.20 -61.54
C HIS A 118 -43.49 7.80 -62.66
N ALA A 119 -43.01 6.56 -62.54
CA ALA A 119 -43.17 5.54 -63.59
C ALA A 119 -43.42 4.15 -62.94
N ARG A 120 -44.14 3.25 -63.63
CA ARG A 120 -44.32 1.83 -63.25
C ARG A 120 -43.56 0.94 -64.23
N SER A 121 -43.02 -0.18 -63.74
CA SER A 121 -42.83 -1.38 -64.57
C SER A 121 -43.01 -2.63 -63.71
N LEU A 122 -43.51 -3.71 -64.32
CA LEU A 122 -43.72 -5.02 -63.71
C LEU A 122 -42.89 -6.05 -64.48
N HIS A 123 -42.06 -6.83 -63.80
CA HIS A 123 -41.55 -8.09 -64.34
C HIS A 123 -41.44 -9.14 -63.24
N THR A 124 -41.33 -10.39 -63.68
CA THR A 124 -41.69 -11.58 -62.92
C THR A 124 -40.52 -12.55 -62.75
N THR A 125 -40.55 -13.31 -61.65
CA THR A 125 -40.30 -14.77 -61.53
C THR A 125 -39.36 -15.20 -60.39
N ARG A 126 -39.72 -16.39 -59.86
CA ARG A 126 -38.98 -17.35 -59.04
C ARG A 126 -38.65 -17.00 -57.57
N PRO A 127 -38.73 -18.01 -56.67
CA PRO A 127 -38.32 -17.88 -55.28
C PRO A 127 -36.81 -18.05 -55.14
N VAL A 128 -36.24 -17.43 -54.10
CA VAL A 128 -34.86 -17.67 -53.67
C VAL A 128 -34.81 -18.95 -52.85
N LEU A 129 -33.94 -19.89 -53.24
CA LEU A 129 -33.55 -21.02 -52.41
C LEU A 129 -32.77 -20.49 -51.20
N ALA A 130 -33.16 -20.90 -49.98
CA ALA A 130 -32.42 -20.56 -48.78
C ALA A 130 -31.08 -21.30 -48.76
N SER A 131 -30.00 -20.61 -49.13
CA SER A 131 -28.64 -21.03 -48.80
C SER A 131 -28.39 -20.77 -47.33
N GLU A 132 -28.03 -21.80 -46.57
CA GLU A 132 -27.60 -21.64 -45.17
C GLU A 132 -26.32 -20.77 -45.10
N PRO A 133 -26.16 -19.92 -44.08
CA PRO A 133 -25.03 -19.01 -43.98
C PRO A 133 -23.76 -19.75 -43.53
N THR A 134 -23.04 -20.36 -44.48
CA THR A 134 -21.69 -20.91 -44.30
C THR A 134 -20.65 -19.78 -44.17
N SER A 135 -20.77 -18.96 -43.12
CA SER A 135 -19.89 -17.81 -42.85
C SER A 135 -19.63 -17.54 -41.37
N SER A 136 -20.20 -18.33 -40.46
CA SER A 136 -20.07 -18.14 -39.01
C SER A 136 -18.72 -18.64 -38.45
N THR A 137 -18.14 -19.70 -39.03
CA THR A 137 -16.90 -20.32 -38.53
C THR A 137 -15.65 -19.47 -38.76
N GLU A 138 -15.51 -18.84 -39.94
CA GLU A 138 -14.34 -17.96 -40.20
C GLU A 138 -14.38 -16.68 -39.37
N GLN A 139 -15.58 -16.15 -39.08
CA GLN A 139 -15.75 -14.98 -38.22
C GLN A 139 -15.56 -15.30 -36.73
N ALA A 140 -15.61 -16.59 -36.34
CA ALA A 140 -15.36 -17.03 -34.96
C ALA A 140 -13.86 -17.15 -34.62
N LYS A 141 -12.95 -17.24 -35.61
CA LYS A 141 -11.49 -17.06 -35.39
C LYS A 141 -11.12 -15.58 -35.28
N GLY A 142 -11.91 -14.81 -34.53
CA GLY A 142 -11.53 -13.47 -34.07
C GLY A 142 -10.27 -13.56 -33.22
N GLU A 143 -9.34 -12.61 -33.41
CA GLU A 143 -8.02 -12.65 -32.78
C GLU A 143 -8.12 -12.87 -31.26
N ILE A 144 -7.62 -14.01 -30.78
CA ILE A 144 -7.43 -14.25 -29.35
C ILE A 144 -6.31 -13.31 -28.91
N LYS A 145 -6.68 -12.14 -28.36
CA LYS A 145 -5.76 -11.08 -27.94
C LYS A 145 -5.01 -11.48 -26.69
N SER A 146 -4.00 -12.34 -26.85
CA SER A 146 -3.07 -12.72 -25.80
C SER A 146 -2.51 -11.48 -25.11
N LYS A 147 -2.53 -11.46 -23.78
CA LYS A 147 -1.90 -10.40 -22.96
C LYS A 147 -0.36 -10.48 -23.05
N LEU A 148 0.18 -11.61 -23.49
CA LEU A 148 1.61 -11.84 -23.69
C LEU A 148 2.20 -11.08 -24.89
N THR A 149 2.74 -9.89 -24.64
CA THR A 149 3.51 -9.10 -25.62
C THR A 149 4.78 -9.84 -26.08
N PRO A 150 5.34 -9.52 -27.27
CA PRO A 150 6.56 -10.19 -27.76
C PRO A 150 7.77 -10.06 -26.82
N ALA A 151 7.89 -8.96 -26.09
CA ALA A 151 8.95 -8.76 -25.09
C ALA A 151 8.80 -9.74 -23.91
N ILE A 152 7.57 -9.93 -23.40
CA ILE A 152 7.29 -10.90 -22.33
C ILE A 152 7.56 -12.32 -22.82
N ARG A 153 7.15 -12.67 -24.04
CA ARG A 153 7.45 -13.98 -24.66
C ARG A 153 8.97 -14.23 -24.77
N SER A 154 9.75 -13.21 -25.15
CA SER A 154 11.22 -13.28 -25.18
C SER A 154 11.79 -13.53 -23.78
N TYR A 155 11.37 -12.75 -22.78
CA TYR A 155 11.80 -12.90 -21.39
C TYR A 155 11.54 -14.31 -20.84
N LEU A 156 10.32 -14.83 -21.01
CA LEU A 156 9.92 -16.16 -20.54
C LEU A 156 10.74 -17.28 -21.20
N SER A 157 11.14 -17.13 -22.47
CA SER A 157 12.03 -18.09 -23.13
C SER A 157 13.46 -18.06 -22.57
N ASN A 158 13.97 -16.88 -22.19
CA ASN A 158 15.25 -16.76 -21.48
C ASN A 158 15.19 -17.41 -20.09
N VAL A 159 14.14 -17.12 -19.29
CA VAL A 159 13.93 -17.77 -17.99
C VAL A 159 13.87 -19.29 -18.11
N THR A 160 13.18 -19.82 -19.13
CA THR A 160 13.09 -21.27 -19.37
C THR A 160 14.47 -21.88 -19.66
N ARG A 161 15.28 -21.23 -20.50
CA ARG A 161 16.66 -21.65 -20.79
C ARG A 161 17.54 -21.59 -19.54
N ASP A 162 17.42 -20.53 -18.75
CA ASP A 162 18.28 -20.29 -17.60
C ASP A 162 17.93 -21.26 -16.44
N TYR A 163 16.65 -21.60 -16.26
CA TYR A 163 16.20 -22.70 -15.40
C TYR A 163 16.77 -24.07 -15.83
N GLN A 164 16.76 -24.36 -17.13
CA GLN A 164 17.38 -25.60 -17.67
C GLN A 164 18.89 -25.61 -17.40
N ALA A 165 19.58 -24.49 -17.58
CA ALA A 165 21.01 -24.36 -17.30
C ALA A 165 21.35 -24.58 -15.82
N LEU A 166 20.58 -23.99 -14.89
CA LEU A 166 20.73 -24.21 -13.45
C LEU A 166 20.48 -25.67 -13.06
N THR A 167 19.48 -26.31 -13.65
CA THR A 167 19.17 -27.73 -13.44
C THR A 167 20.30 -28.65 -13.93
N GLN A 168 20.88 -28.34 -15.09
CA GLN A 168 22.06 -29.04 -15.61
C GLN A 168 23.30 -28.84 -14.73
N GLN A 169 23.55 -27.62 -14.24
CA GLN A 169 24.65 -27.33 -13.30
C GLN A 169 24.49 -28.10 -11.98
N MET A 170 23.29 -28.14 -11.40
CA MET A 170 23.02 -28.92 -10.19
C MET A 170 23.24 -30.43 -10.42
N THR A 171 23.03 -30.91 -11.64
CA THR A 171 23.26 -32.32 -12.03
C THR A 171 24.74 -32.64 -12.25
N SER A 172 25.56 -31.67 -12.66
CA SER A 172 26.99 -31.86 -12.94
C SER A 172 27.92 -31.63 -11.73
N ILE A 173 27.42 -31.02 -10.65
CA ILE A 173 28.21 -30.67 -9.46
C ILE A 173 28.49 -31.90 -8.58
N SER A 174 29.72 -31.97 -8.06
CA SER A 174 30.14 -33.01 -7.12
C SER A 174 29.33 -32.95 -5.82
N PRO A 175 28.80 -34.09 -5.30
CA PRO A 175 28.00 -34.14 -4.07
C PRO A 175 28.66 -33.55 -2.82
N SER A 176 29.99 -33.36 -2.83
CA SER A 176 30.72 -32.72 -1.73
C SER A 176 30.48 -31.21 -1.62
N ALA A 177 30.03 -30.53 -2.68
CA ALA A 177 29.88 -29.07 -2.74
C ALA A 177 28.56 -28.57 -2.12
N THR A 178 28.27 -29.00 -0.89
CA THR A 178 26.97 -28.79 -0.21
C THR A 178 26.51 -27.33 -0.15
N LYS A 179 27.43 -26.37 -0.01
CA LYS A 179 27.10 -24.93 0.00
C LYS A 179 26.60 -24.42 -1.36
N GLU A 180 27.24 -24.84 -2.45
CA GLU A 180 26.89 -24.44 -3.82
C GLU A 180 25.60 -25.10 -4.28
N ILE A 181 25.42 -26.38 -3.95
CA ILE A 181 24.17 -27.13 -4.16
C ILE A 181 22.99 -26.42 -3.48
N ASN A 182 23.17 -25.88 -2.27
CA ASN A 182 22.11 -25.16 -1.56
C ASN A 182 21.78 -23.79 -2.20
N VAL A 183 22.76 -23.09 -2.77
CA VAL A 183 22.53 -21.85 -3.53
C VAL A 183 21.75 -22.13 -4.81
N LEU A 184 22.15 -23.13 -5.59
CA LEU A 184 21.46 -23.54 -6.82
C LEU A 184 20.04 -24.01 -6.54
N LYS A 185 19.81 -24.78 -5.47
CA LYS A 185 18.46 -25.17 -5.03
C LYS A 185 17.59 -23.96 -4.70
N GLY A 186 18.14 -22.92 -4.07
CA GLY A 186 17.41 -21.68 -3.82
C GLY A 186 17.03 -20.94 -5.11
N GLN A 187 17.96 -20.86 -6.08
CA GLN A 187 17.71 -20.24 -7.38
C GLN A 187 16.68 -21.00 -8.21
N ILE A 188 16.75 -22.34 -8.23
CA ILE A 188 15.76 -23.21 -8.89
C ILE A 188 14.39 -23.06 -8.22
N ALA A 189 14.32 -23.13 -6.88
CA ALA A 189 13.07 -23.00 -6.13
C ALA A 189 12.37 -21.64 -6.33
N ALA A 190 13.13 -20.56 -6.52
CA ALA A 190 12.58 -19.24 -6.84
C ALA A 190 11.95 -19.17 -8.25
N LEU A 191 12.42 -19.99 -9.20
CA LEU A 191 11.89 -20.05 -10.57
C LEU A 191 10.75 -21.08 -10.74
N ASN A 192 10.66 -22.09 -9.86
CA ASN A 192 9.64 -23.15 -9.95
C ASN A 192 8.22 -22.63 -10.21
N PRO A 193 7.65 -21.66 -9.45
CA PRO A 193 6.26 -21.22 -9.66
C PRO A 193 6.01 -20.65 -11.06
N LEU A 194 6.98 -19.92 -11.60
CA LEU A 194 6.93 -19.32 -12.92
C LEU A 194 7.07 -20.38 -14.02
N VAL A 195 7.93 -21.39 -13.80
CA VAL A 195 8.09 -22.54 -14.70
C VAL A 195 6.86 -23.45 -14.69
N ASP A 196 6.23 -23.67 -13.53
CA ASP A 196 5.01 -24.48 -13.39
C ASP A 196 3.78 -23.78 -14.03
N ALA A 197 3.71 -22.45 -13.95
CA ALA A 197 2.73 -21.67 -14.72
C ALA A 197 2.97 -21.75 -16.23
N LEU A 198 4.23 -21.62 -16.68
CA LEU A 198 4.63 -21.80 -18.08
C LEU A 198 4.31 -23.19 -18.62
N GLN A 199 4.56 -24.25 -17.85
CA GLN A 199 4.25 -25.63 -18.25
C GLN A 199 2.75 -25.86 -18.40
N ARG A 200 1.92 -25.36 -17.48
CA ARG A 200 0.45 -25.44 -17.60
C ARG A 200 -0.06 -24.68 -18.83
N MET A 201 0.42 -23.46 -19.06
CA MET A 201 0.06 -22.66 -20.23
C MET A 201 0.50 -23.32 -21.55
N THR A 202 1.71 -23.87 -21.62
CA THR A 202 2.22 -24.52 -22.85
C THR A 202 1.57 -25.88 -23.12
N ALA A 203 1.23 -26.65 -22.08
CA ALA A 203 0.39 -27.83 -22.22
C ALA A 203 -1.00 -27.45 -22.77
N LYS A 204 -1.67 -26.47 -22.14
CA LYS A 204 -3.00 -26.02 -22.58
C LYS A 204 -3.00 -25.44 -24.00
N ARG A 205 -1.91 -24.79 -24.41
CA ARG A 205 -1.72 -24.35 -25.79
C ARG A 205 -1.63 -25.54 -26.76
N LYS A 206 -0.92 -26.61 -26.39
CA LYS A 206 -0.88 -27.84 -27.18
C LYS A 206 -2.26 -28.49 -27.31
N ASP A 207 -3.05 -28.53 -26.23
CA ASP A 207 -4.42 -29.06 -26.27
C ASP A 207 -5.28 -28.32 -27.32
N ILE A 208 -5.16 -26.98 -27.39
CA ILE A 208 -5.84 -26.14 -28.37
C ILE A 208 -5.37 -26.44 -29.80
N ASP A 209 -4.06 -26.62 -30.01
CA ASP A 209 -3.49 -26.90 -31.32
C ASP A 209 -3.84 -28.34 -31.80
N ASP A 210 -3.92 -29.31 -30.89
CA ASP A 210 -4.44 -30.67 -31.17
C ASP A 210 -5.95 -30.64 -31.48
N LEU A 211 -6.74 -29.82 -30.77
CA LEU A 211 -8.19 -29.67 -31.00
C LEU A 211 -8.51 -28.98 -32.33
N ASP A 212 -7.74 -27.94 -32.72
CA ASP A 212 -7.91 -27.30 -34.03
C ASP A 212 -7.61 -28.31 -35.17
N ALA A 213 -6.61 -29.18 -34.98
CA ALA A 213 -6.34 -30.28 -35.90
C ALA A 213 -7.49 -31.33 -35.96
N MET A 214 -8.21 -31.58 -34.86
CA MET A 214 -9.40 -32.44 -34.86
C MET A 214 -10.60 -31.79 -35.56
N VAL A 215 -10.81 -30.47 -35.41
CA VAL A 215 -11.84 -29.71 -36.15
C VAL A 215 -11.54 -29.73 -37.66
N GLU A 216 -10.27 -29.57 -38.05
CA GLU A 216 -9.83 -29.65 -39.44
C GLU A 216 -9.96 -31.07 -40.04
N ALA A 217 -9.59 -32.11 -39.29
CA ALA A 217 -9.71 -33.50 -39.74
C ALA A 217 -11.17 -33.96 -39.90
N SER A 218 -12.06 -33.47 -39.04
CA SER A 218 -13.50 -33.80 -39.05
C SER A 218 -14.33 -33.01 -40.06
N ARG A 219 -13.71 -32.33 -41.05
CA ARG A 219 -14.40 -31.54 -42.10
C ARG A 219 -15.34 -32.33 -43.02
N ASN A 220 -15.28 -33.67 -43.04
CA ASN A 220 -16.16 -34.52 -43.85
C ASN A 220 -17.62 -34.49 -43.37
N GLU A 221 -18.59 -34.67 -44.28
CA GLU A 221 -20.04 -34.55 -44.00
C GLU A 221 -20.56 -35.52 -42.92
N ASN A 222 -19.89 -36.65 -42.71
CA ASN A 222 -20.33 -37.68 -41.75
C ASN A 222 -20.00 -37.36 -40.26
N ASP A 223 -19.11 -36.40 -39.97
CA ASP A 223 -18.58 -36.15 -38.61
C ASP A 223 -19.04 -34.80 -38.00
N VAL A 224 -20.23 -34.33 -38.36
CA VAL A 224 -20.78 -33.04 -37.89
C VAL A 224 -20.85 -32.95 -36.34
N GLU A 225 -21.25 -34.02 -35.65
CA GLU A 225 -21.33 -34.01 -34.18
C GLU A 225 -19.95 -34.07 -33.50
N MET A 226 -18.98 -34.79 -34.09
CA MET A 226 -17.60 -34.80 -33.60
C MET A 226 -16.98 -33.40 -33.72
N ARG A 227 -17.20 -32.73 -34.86
CA ARG A 227 -16.74 -31.36 -35.11
C ARG A 227 -17.35 -30.35 -34.12
N LYS A 228 -18.64 -30.50 -33.79
CA LYS A 228 -19.30 -29.67 -32.76
C LYS A 228 -18.68 -29.85 -31.37
N MET A 229 -18.41 -31.09 -30.95
CA MET A 229 -17.74 -31.36 -29.67
C MET A 229 -16.36 -30.73 -29.63
N ALA A 230 -15.50 -31.00 -30.62
CA ALA A 230 -14.16 -30.43 -30.67
C ALA A 230 -14.17 -28.88 -30.72
N GLN A 231 -15.14 -28.27 -31.41
CA GLN A 231 -15.29 -26.81 -31.44
C GLN A 231 -15.74 -26.22 -30.09
N SER A 232 -16.53 -26.95 -29.31
CA SER A 232 -16.90 -26.56 -27.94
C SER A 232 -15.69 -26.66 -27.01
N GLU A 233 -15.01 -27.81 -26.99
CA GLU A 233 -13.82 -28.05 -26.17
C GLU A 233 -12.69 -27.07 -26.50
N TRP A 234 -12.52 -26.69 -27.77
CA TRP A 234 -11.59 -25.64 -28.21
C TRP A 234 -11.94 -24.28 -27.62
N THR A 235 -13.23 -23.94 -27.53
CA THR A 235 -13.70 -22.66 -26.98
C THR A 235 -13.42 -22.58 -25.48
N ASP A 236 -13.79 -23.63 -24.74
CA ASP A 236 -13.52 -23.75 -23.30
C ASP A 236 -12.01 -23.75 -23.02
N ALA A 237 -11.22 -24.40 -23.89
CA ALA A 237 -9.77 -24.43 -23.76
C ALA A 237 -9.11 -23.07 -24.00
N VAL A 238 -9.64 -22.25 -24.93
CA VAL A 238 -9.18 -20.89 -25.20
C VAL A 238 -9.48 -19.94 -24.04
N GLU A 239 -10.64 -20.06 -23.39
CA GLU A 239 -10.95 -19.29 -22.18
C GLU A 239 -9.99 -19.64 -21.03
N GLN A 240 -9.77 -20.94 -20.79
CA GLN A 240 -8.80 -21.43 -19.80
C GLN A 240 -7.35 -21.01 -20.11
N LEU A 241 -6.97 -20.87 -21.40
CA LEU A 241 -5.66 -20.30 -21.76
C LEU A 241 -5.56 -18.82 -21.36
N TYR A 242 -6.63 -18.04 -21.49
CA TYR A 242 -6.67 -16.63 -21.10
C TYR A 242 -6.62 -16.43 -19.57
N GLU A 243 -7.16 -17.37 -18.79
CA GLU A 243 -6.96 -17.43 -17.34
C GLU A 243 -5.49 -17.76 -16.99
N LEU A 244 -4.90 -18.77 -17.64
CA LEU A 244 -3.49 -19.16 -17.44
C LEU A 244 -2.50 -18.07 -17.86
N GLU A 245 -2.78 -17.28 -18.91
CA GLU A 245 -1.99 -16.09 -19.26
C GLU A 245 -2.02 -15.04 -18.15
N GLN A 246 -3.17 -14.85 -17.47
CA GLN A 246 -3.28 -13.92 -16.34
C GLN A 246 -2.58 -14.44 -15.10
N GLU A 247 -2.72 -15.72 -14.76
CA GLU A 247 -1.98 -16.34 -13.67
C GLU A 247 -0.46 -16.21 -13.88
N LEU A 248 0.01 -16.49 -15.11
CA LEU A 248 1.41 -16.33 -15.47
C LEU A 248 1.92 -14.89 -15.31
N LEU A 249 1.14 -13.90 -15.76
CA LEU A 249 1.49 -12.48 -15.58
C LEU A 249 1.47 -12.06 -14.10
N ASN A 250 0.62 -12.66 -13.27
CA ASN A 250 0.56 -12.42 -11.84
C ASN A 250 1.72 -13.09 -11.07
N VAL A 251 2.22 -14.23 -11.54
CA VAL A 251 3.39 -14.93 -10.98
C VAL A 251 4.72 -14.30 -11.44
N LEU A 252 4.74 -13.62 -12.58
CA LEU A 252 5.91 -12.95 -13.14
C LEU A 252 6.36 -11.71 -12.32
N VAL A 253 5.44 -11.10 -11.56
CA VAL A 253 5.75 -10.00 -10.63
C VAL A 253 5.97 -10.56 -9.22
N PRO A 254 7.14 -10.32 -8.58
CA PRO A 254 7.37 -10.76 -7.20
C PRO A 254 6.41 -10.10 -6.20
N LYS A 255 5.78 -10.90 -5.33
CA LYS A 255 4.93 -10.36 -4.25
C LYS A 255 5.78 -9.67 -3.17
N ASN A 256 5.35 -8.48 -2.73
CA ASN A 256 5.99 -7.78 -1.62
C ASN A 256 5.45 -8.29 -0.27
N GLU A 257 6.33 -8.68 0.65
CA GLU A 257 5.97 -9.08 2.04
C GLU A 257 5.34 -7.96 2.89
N VAL A 258 5.19 -6.76 2.33
CA VAL A 258 4.58 -5.59 2.94
C VAL A 258 3.10 -5.47 2.54
N ASP A 259 2.72 -5.96 1.36
CA ASP A 259 1.38 -5.80 0.79
C ASP A 259 0.32 -6.63 1.54
N ASP A 260 0.69 -7.78 2.11
CA ASP A 260 -0.20 -8.64 2.92
C ASP A 260 -0.52 -8.06 4.32
N ARG A 261 0.12 -6.96 4.75
CA ARG A 261 0.05 -6.43 6.12
C ARG A 261 -1.20 -5.57 6.38
N ASN A 262 -1.51 -5.40 7.67
CA ASN A 262 -2.40 -4.35 8.17
C ASN A 262 -1.84 -2.96 7.83
N ALA A 263 -2.72 -1.96 7.73
CA ALA A 263 -2.33 -0.57 7.46
C ALA A 263 -2.68 0.36 8.62
N ILE A 264 -1.85 1.39 8.82
CA ILE A 264 -2.16 2.58 9.60
C ILE A 264 -2.53 3.68 8.61
N LEU A 265 -3.76 4.16 8.68
CA LEU A 265 -4.29 5.29 7.92
C LEU A 265 -4.07 6.57 8.72
N GLU A 266 -3.45 7.58 8.11
CA GLU A 266 -3.35 8.94 8.64
C GLU A 266 -4.00 9.92 7.65
N VAL A 267 -5.01 10.69 8.11
CA VAL A 267 -5.71 11.71 7.30
C VAL A 267 -5.54 13.08 7.94
N ARG A 268 -5.10 14.07 7.17
CA ARG A 268 -4.78 15.42 7.65
C ARG A 268 -5.32 16.52 6.73
N ALA A 269 -5.87 17.57 7.33
CA ALA A 269 -6.36 18.75 6.62
C ALA A 269 -5.19 19.55 6.00
N GLY A 270 -5.28 19.84 4.70
CA GLY A 270 -4.28 20.58 3.94
C GLY A 270 -4.68 22.03 3.66
N THR A 271 -4.42 22.49 2.44
CA THR A 271 -4.75 23.87 2.02
C THR A 271 -6.27 24.03 1.95
N GLY A 272 -6.85 24.88 2.79
CA GLY A 272 -8.31 25.15 2.77
C GLY A 272 -8.91 25.51 4.13
N GLY A 273 -8.15 25.32 5.22
CA GLY A 273 -8.61 25.68 6.56
C GLY A 273 -9.79 24.83 7.00
N LEU A 274 -10.86 25.46 7.47
CA LEU A 274 -12.05 24.78 7.99
C LEU A 274 -12.65 23.79 6.99
N GLU A 275 -12.73 24.16 5.71
CA GLU A 275 -13.26 23.28 4.66
C GLU A 275 -12.36 22.06 4.39
N ALA A 276 -11.04 22.22 4.51
CA ALA A 276 -10.11 21.09 4.43
C ALA A 276 -10.31 20.13 5.61
N SER A 277 -10.66 20.64 6.79
CA SER A 277 -10.95 19.80 7.97
C SER A 277 -12.31 19.10 7.89
N LEU A 278 -13.33 19.71 7.28
CA LEU A 278 -14.59 19.03 6.96
C LEU A 278 -14.34 17.89 5.97
N PHE A 279 -13.66 18.16 4.85
CA PHE A 279 -13.35 17.12 3.85
C PHE A 279 -12.41 16.03 4.37
N SER A 280 -11.54 16.33 5.34
CA SER A 280 -10.72 15.35 6.07
C SER A 280 -11.60 14.34 6.83
N SER A 281 -12.70 14.80 7.44
CA SER A 281 -13.69 13.94 8.09
C SER A 281 -14.54 13.14 7.09
N ASP A 282 -14.87 13.72 5.94
CA ASP A 282 -15.57 13.00 4.86
C ASP A 282 -14.70 11.84 4.36
N MET A 283 -13.40 12.08 4.09
CA MET A 283 -12.44 11.06 3.67
C MET A 283 -12.22 9.98 4.73
N PHE A 284 -12.07 10.34 6.01
CA PHE A 284 -11.90 9.37 7.08
C PHE A 284 -13.13 8.46 7.25
N THR A 285 -14.34 9.02 7.12
CA THR A 285 -15.60 8.25 7.14
C THR A 285 -15.72 7.33 5.93
N MET A 286 -15.35 7.80 4.74
CA MET A 286 -15.31 6.97 3.51
C MET A 286 -14.41 5.73 3.71
N TYR A 287 -13.21 5.89 4.28
CA TYR A 287 -12.32 4.75 4.55
C TYR A 287 -12.83 3.82 5.65
N GLN A 288 -13.54 4.33 6.66
CA GLN A 288 -14.22 3.50 7.65
C GLN A 288 -15.31 2.64 6.99
N ASN A 289 -16.24 3.26 6.26
CA ASN A 289 -17.32 2.55 5.56
C ASN A 289 -16.75 1.52 4.58
N TYR A 290 -15.70 1.86 3.84
CA TYR A 290 -15.04 0.96 2.91
C TYR A 290 -14.39 -0.25 3.63
N ALA A 291 -13.76 -0.04 4.78
CA ALA A 291 -13.25 -1.14 5.60
C ALA A 291 -14.39 -2.07 6.07
N GLU A 292 -15.54 -1.52 6.48
CA GLU A 292 -16.73 -2.29 6.85
C GLU A 292 -17.29 -3.10 5.67
N ILE A 293 -17.40 -2.50 4.46
CA ILE A 293 -17.80 -3.19 3.21
C ILE A 293 -16.86 -4.37 2.88
N ARG A 294 -15.55 -4.19 3.11
CA ARG A 294 -14.51 -5.21 2.85
C ARG A 294 -14.38 -6.26 3.96
N GLY A 295 -15.15 -6.14 5.05
CA GLY A 295 -15.04 -7.02 6.22
C GLY A 295 -13.74 -6.85 7.02
N TRP A 296 -13.06 -5.72 6.85
CA TRP A 296 -11.86 -5.36 7.60
C TRP A 296 -12.22 -4.68 8.93
N LYS A 297 -11.34 -4.80 9.92
CA LYS A 297 -11.53 -4.20 11.24
C LYS A 297 -10.91 -2.80 11.25
N PHE A 298 -11.73 -1.77 11.45
CA PHE A 298 -11.29 -0.38 11.55
C PHE A 298 -11.23 0.06 13.04
N GLU A 299 -10.06 0.44 13.52
CA GLU A 299 -9.83 0.88 14.91
C GLU A 299 -9.24 2.29 14.95
N VAL A 300 -10.01 3.26 15.45
CA VAL A 300 -9.55 4.65 15.62
C VAL A 300 -8.45 4.74 16.67
N ILE A 301 -7.34 5.39 16.33
CA ILE A 301 -6.20 5.64 17.24
C ILE A 301 -6.35 7.02 17.89
N ASP A 302 -6.45 8.09 17.10
CA ASP A 302 -6.61 9.47 17.57
C ASP A 302 -7.40 10.33 16.57
N ILE A 303 -8.11 11.36 17.07
CA ILE A 303 -8.87 12.32 16.25
C ILE A 303 -8.75 13.73 16.84
N SER A 304 -7.97 14.57 16.18
CA SER A 304 -7.84 16.01 16.44
C SER A 304 -8.91 16.79 15.69
N ARG A 305 -9.92 17.30 16.41
CA ARG A 305 -11.10 17.96 15.83
C ARG A 305 -10.89 19.46 15.53
N SER A 306 -11.60 19.95 14.53
CA SER A 306 -11.73 21.39 14.24
C SER A 306 -12.97 22.01 14.89
N ASP A 307 -12.86 23.31 15.11
CA ASP A 307 -13.76 24.13 15.94
C ASP A 307 -15.15 24.33 15.30
N VAL A 308 -15.28 24.05 14.00
CA VAL A 308 -16.52 24.10 13.20
C VAL A 308 -16.97 22.68 12.79
N GLY A 309 -16.51 21.66 13.52
CA GLY A 309 -16.61 20.26 13.09
C GLY A 309 -15.51 19.86 12.12
N GLY A 310 -15.47 18.58 11.74
CA GLY A 310 -14.39 18.00 10.94
C GLY A 310 -13.13 17.66 11.74
N PHE A 311 -12.11 17.13 11.05
CA PHE A 311 -10.85 16.66 11.62
C PHE A 311 -9.66 17.44 11.05
N LYS A 312 -8.87 18.07 11.93
CA LYS A 312 -7.55 18.64 11.59
C LYS A 312 -6.60 17.50 11.25
N GLU A 313 -6.59 16.46 12.08
CA GLU A 313 -5.86 15.20 11.90
C GLU A 313 -6.69 14.05 12.47
N ALA A 314 -6.65 12.87 11.83
CA ALA A 314 -7.29 11.64 12.32
C ALA A 314 -6.47 10.42 11.90
N SER A 315 -6.40 9.40 12.75
CA SER A 315 -5.65 8.17 12.49
C SER A 315 -6.38 6.90 12.93
N ALA A 316 -6.19 5.82 12.19
CA ALA A 316 -6.79 4.52 12.46
C ALA A 316 -5.89 3.36 12.03
N THR A 317 -5.96 2.24 12.74
CA THR A 317 -5.48 0.94 12.25
C THR A 317 -6.59 0.27 11.46
N ILE A 318 -6.25 -0.29 10.30
CA ILE A 318 -7.14 -1.13 9.48
C ILE A 318 -6.52 -2.53 9.41
N SER A 319 -7.16 -3.50 10.05
CA SER A 319 -6.67 -4.88 10.16
C SER A 319 -7.46 -5.86 9.30
N GLY A 320 -6.76 -6.73 8.58
CA GLY A 320 -7.33 -7.69 7.65
C GLY A 320 -6.27 -8.27 6.71
N TYR A 321 -6.67 -9.19 5.84
CA TYR A 321 -5.77 -9.74 4.83
C TYR A 321 -5.58 -8.77 3.66
N GLY A 322 -4.32 -8.45 3.31
CA GLY A 322 -3.98 -7.66 2.13
C GLY A 322 -4.36 -6.17 2.18
N VAL A 323 -4.58 -5.61 3.38
CA VAL A 323 -5.09 -4.25 3.56
C VAL A 323 -4.12 -3.21 2.99
N PHE A 324 -2.84 -3.28 3.36
CA PHE A 324 -1.85 -2.31 2.91
C PHE A 324 -1.66 -2.36 1.39
N GLY A 325 -1.46 -3.53 0.81
CA GLY A 325 -1.28 -3.71 -0.63
C GLY A 325 -2.50 -3.32 -1.47
N HIS A 326 -3.70 -3.31 -0.88
CA HIS A 326 -4.91 -2.82 -1.54
C HIS A 326 -5.10 -1.30 -1.37
N LEU A 327 -4.84 -0.74 -0.20
CA LEU A 327 -5.06 0.69 0.07
C LEU A 327 -3.82 1.59 -0.18
N LYS A 328 -2.63 1.06 -0.48
CA LYS A 328 -1.40 1.86 -0.73
C LYS A 328 -1.60 2.98 -1.77
N PHE A 329 -2.47 2.75 -2.76
CA PHE A 329 -2.79 3.74 -3.80
C PHE A 329 -3.56 4.97 -3.31
N GLU A 330 -4.10 4.92 -2.09
CA GLU A 330 -4.77 6.04 -1.42
C GLU A 330 -3.78 7.06 -0.82
N SER A 331 -2.48 6.76 -0.75
CA SER A 331 -1.50 7.73 -0.23
C SER A 331 -1.27 8.87 -1.22
N GLY A 332 -1.44 10.12 -0.79
CA GLY A 332 -1.22 11.32 -1.61
C GLY A 332 -2.09 12.51 -1.22
N VAL A 333 -2.14 13.52 -2.10
CA VAL A 333 -2.99 14.71 -1.92
C VAL A 333 -4.34 14.55 -2.62
N HIS A 334 -5.42 14.62 -1.85
CA HIS A 334 -6.81 14.57 -2.30
C HIS A 334 -7.36 15.99 -2.40
N ARG A 335 -7.84 16.40 -3.58
CA ARG A 335 -8.34 17.76 -3.83
C ARG A 335 -9.87 17.79 -3.94
N VAL A 336 -10.54 18.57 -3.11
CA VAL A 336 -11.99 18.80 -3.22
C VAL A 336 -12.29 20.15 -3.88
N GLN A 337 -13.32 20.17 -4.73
CA GLN A 337 -13.90 21.38 -5.31
C GLN A 337 -15.42 21.36 -5.05
N ARG A 338 -15.88 22.16 -4.08
CA ARG A 338 -17.30 22.34 -3.71
C ARG A 338 -17.56 23.72 -3.12
N VAL A 339 -18.83 24.06 -2.91
CA VAL A 339 -19.22 25.19 -2.07
C VAL A 339 -19.05 24.76 -0.60
N PRO A 340 -18.24 25.46 0.22
CA PRO A 340 -18.08 25.12 1.63
C PRO A 340 -19.38 25.29 2.43
N GLN A 341 -19.56 24.48 3.47
CA GLN A 341 -20.62 24.73 4.46
C GLN A 341 -20.41 26.06 5.22
N THR A 342 -19.17 26.56 5.24
CA THR A 342 -18.80 27.83 5.89
C THR A 342 -18.85 29.04 4.95
N GLU A 343 -19.32 28.91 3.71
CA GLU A 343 -19.33 29.98 2.71
C GLU A 343 -20.74 30.54 2.50
N SER A 344 -20.88 31.87 2.58
CA SER A 344 -22.18 32.55 2.49
C SER A 344 -22.55 32.99 1.07
N GLN A 345 -21.57 33.14 0.16
CA GLN A 345 -21.79 33.63 -1.21
C GLN A 345 -21.99 32.52 -2.25
N GLY A 346 -22.09 31.25 -1.83
CA GLY A 346 -22.27 30.12 -2.75
C GLY A 346 -21.05 29.85 -3.66
N ARG A 347 -19.87 30.39 -3.31
CA ARG A 347 -18.67 30.29 -4.14
C ARG A 347 -18.03 28.91 -4.02
N VAL A 348 -17.70 28.29 -5.16
CA VAL A 348 -16.89 27.06 -5.19
C VAL A 348 -15.47 27.38 -4.75
N HIS A 349 -15.03 26.73 -3.67
CA HIS A 349 -13.65 26.77 -3.20
C HIS A 349 -12.90 25.49 -3.60
N THR A 350 -11.58 25.50 -3.44
CA THR A 350 -10.71 24.35 -3.76
C THR A 350 -9.79 24.09 -2.59
N SER A 351 -10.00 22.96 -1.93
CA SER A 351 -9.27 22.55 -0.73
C SER A 351 -8.49 21.26 -0.98
N THR A 352 -7.47 20.99 -0.15
CA THR A 352 -6.73 19.73 -0.15
C THR A 352 -6.75 19.05 1.21
N VAL A 353 -6.70 17.72 1.19
CA VAL A 353 -6.48 16.81 2.32
C VAL A 353 -5.32 15.91 1.93
N THR A 354 -4.48 15.54 2.88
CA THR A 354 -3.37 14.60 2.67
C THR A 354 -3.69 13.30 3.37
N VAL A 355 -3.59 12.19 2.63
CA VAL A 355 -3.78 10.84 3.14
C VAL A 355 -2.41 10.14 3.07
N ALA A 356 -2.01 9.49 4.16
CA ALA A 356 -0.84 8.64 4.21
C ALA A 356 -1.24 7.24 4.69
N LEU A 357 -0.60 6.22 4.14
CA LEU A 357 -0.76 4.85 4.59
C LEU A 357 0.60 4.24 4.87
N LEU A 358 0.75 3.72 6.08
CA LEU A 358 1.96 3.09 6.56
C LEU A 358 1.64 1.62 6.88
N PRO A 359 2.48 0.64 6.51
CA PRO A 359 2.27 -0.73 6.94
C PRO A 359 2.46 -0.82 8.46
N GLU A 360 1.71 -1.73 9.11
CA GLU A 360 1.91 -1.98 10.53
C GLU A 360 3.35 -2.44 10.81
N ALA A 361 3.97 -1.84 11.82
CA ALA A 361 5.35 -2.10 12.19
C ALA A 361 5.46 -3.37 13.02
N GLN A 362 6.45 -4.22 12.72
CA GLN A 362 6.83 -5.31 13.61
C GLN A 362 7.69 -4.76 14.76
N ASP A 363 7.51 -5.30 15.96
CA ASP A 363 8.35 -4.98 17.11
C ASP A 363 9.80 -5.39 16.86
N VAL A 364 10.73 -4.48 17.13
CA VAL A 364 12.16 -4.76 17.09
C VAL A 364 12.58 -5.36 18.42
N ASP A 365 12.74 -6.68 18.47
CA ASP A 365 13.68 -7.24 19.44
C ASP A 365 15.11 -7.24 18.87
N ILE A 366 16.08 -7.02 19.74
CA ILE A 366 17.52 -7.11 19.46
C ILE A 366 18.10 -8.23 20.30
N GLU A 367 18.37 -9.35 19.65
CA GLU A 367 19.19 -10.42 20.19
C GLU A 367 20.68 -10.02 20.15
N LEU A 368 21.41 -10.28 21.24
CA LEU A 368 22.84 -9.99 21.34
C LEU A 368 23.67 -11.26 21.13
N ASN A 369 24.23 -11.43 19.94
CA ASN A 369 25.18 -12.49 19.63
C ASN A 369 26.51 -12.24 20.38
N GLU A 370 26.93 -13.20 21.24
CA GLU A 370 28.20 -13.07 21.98
C GLU A 370 29.44 -12.94 21.08
N ARG A 371 29.36 -13.44 19.84
CA ARG A 371 30.43 -13.34 18.82
C ARG A 371 30.73 -11.89 18.41
N ASP A 372 29.73 -11.01 18.50
CA ASP A 372 29.81 -9.61 18.11
C ASP A 372 30.19 -8.70 19.30
N LEU A 373 30.48 -9.26 20.47
CA LEU A 373 30.79 -8.54 21.71
C LEU A 373 32.26 -8.72 22.12
N ARG A 374 33.04 -7.62 22.09
CA ARG A 374 34.33 -7.55 22.79
C ARG A 374 34.08 -7.19 24.25
N ILE A 375 34.46 -8.09 25.16
CA ILE A 375 34.33 -7.90 26.61
C ILE A 375 35.71 -7.68 27.23
N GLU A 376 35.92 -6.51 27.82
CA GLU A 376 37.16 -6.11 28.48
C GLU A 376 36.93 -6.03 30.00
N THR A 377 37.81 -6.63 30.80
CA THR A 377 37.80 -6.55 32.27
C THR A 377 38.79 -5.50 32.74
N MET A 378 38.46 -4.77 33.79
CA MET A 378 39.33 -3.73 34.34
C MET A 378 39.08 -3.51 35.83
N ARG A 379 40.03 -2.84 36.49
CA ARG A 379 39.91 -2.45 37.89
C ARG A 379 38.97 -1.25 37.99
N ALA A 380 38.06 -1.27 38.96
CA ALA A 380 37.11 -0.19 39.15
C ALA A 380 37.81 1.10 39.59
N SER A 381 37.20 2.24 39.27
CA SER A 381 37.71 3.57 39.60
C SER A 381 36.81 4.25 40.64
N GLY A 382 37.40 4.83 41.69
CA GLY A 382 36.67 5.57 42.73
C GLY A 382 37.22 5.36 44.14
N ALA A 383 36.51 5.88 45.14
CA ALA A 383 36.87 5.74 46.54
C ALA A 383 36.68 4.29 47.02
N GLY A 384 37.79 3.59 47.29
CA GLY A 384 37.75 2.20 47.73
C GLY A 384 39.02 1.73 48.43
N GLY A 385 38.88 0.71 49.27
CA GLY A 385 40.01 0.03 49.92
C GLY A 385 40.72 -0.96 49.00
N GLN A 386 41.57 -1.82 49.56
CA GLN A 386 42.44 -2.75 48.81
C GLN A 386 41.72 -3.60 47.75
N HIS A 387 40.43 -3.92 47.94
CA HIS A 387 39.62 -4.67 46.97
C HIS A 387 39.50 -3.96 45.62
N VAL A 388 39.39 -2.62 45.58
CA VAL A 388 39.29 -1.88 44.31
C VAL A 388 40.62 -1.89 43.56
N ASN A 389 41.73 -1.78 44.29
CA ASN A 389 43.09 -1.78 43.71
C ASN A 389 43.54 -3.17 43.20
N LYS A 390 42.92 -4.26 43.68
CA LYS A 390 43.29 -5.66 43.38
C LYS A 390 42.29 -6.40 42.49
N THR A 391 41.00 -6.06 42.50
CA THR A 391 39.94 -6.87 41.87
C THR A 391 39.38 -6.23 40.60
N GLU A 392 39.48 -6.94 39.47
CA GLU A 392 38.90 -6.56 38.18
C GLU A 392 37.38 -6.75 38.14
N SER A 393 36.70 -5.84 38.81
CA SER A 393 35.24 -5.83 38.99
C SER A 393 34.51 -4.98 37.95
N ALA A 394 35.19 -4.03 37.31
CA ALA A 394 34.63 -3.19 36.26
C ALA A 394 34.69 -3.89 34.89
N ILE A 395 33.69 -3.62 34.05
CA ILE A 395 33.57 -4.23 32.72
C ILE A 395 33.28 -3.16 31.69
N ARG A 396 33.92 -3.32 30.53
CA ARG A 396 33.53 -2.66 29.28
C ARG A 396 33.07 -3.72 28.28
N VAL A 397 31.90 -3.52 27.67
CA VAL A 397 31.40 -4.34 26.56
C VAL A 397 31.30 -3.44 25.34
N THR A 398 31.88 -3.87 24.22
CA THR A 398 31.86 -3.15 22.94
C THR A 398 31.21 -4.03 21.87
N HIS A 399 30.11 -3.58 21.29
CA HIS A 399 29.43 -4.28 20.19
C HIS A 399 30.10 -3.93 18.86
N ILE A 400 30.92 -4.85 18.35
CA ILE A 400 31.89 -4.67 17.27
C ILE A 400 31.26 -4.09 15.99
N PRO A 401 30.11 -4.58 15.47
CA PRO A 401 29.48 -4.04 14.27
C PRO A 401 29.03 -2.58 14.40
N SER A 402 28.70 -2.13 15.61
CA SER A 402 28.20 -0.77 15.88
C SER A 402 29.26 0.21 16.40
N GLY A 403 30.42 -0.30 16.84
CA GLY A 403 31.42 0.47 17.60
C GLY A 403 31.00 0.90 19.01
N ILE A 404 29.74 0.67 19.44
CA ILE A 404 29.21 1.17 20.71
C ILE A 404 29.86 0.44 21.89
N ALA A 405 30.51 1.21 22.77
CA ALA A 405 31.03 0.74 24.05
C ALA A 405 30.15 1.18 25.22
N VAL A 406 29.93 0.25 26.16
CA VAL A 406 29.27 0.47 27.47
C VAL A 406 30.25 0.08 28.55
N HIS A 407 30.37 0.89 29.61
CA HIS A 407 31.23 0.64 30.77
C HIS A 407 30.41 0.67 32.06
N VAL A 408 30.56 -0.33 32.93
CA VAL A 408 29.82 -0.47 34.19
C VAL A 408 30.77 -0.92 35.31
N GLN A 409 30.70 -0.25 36.46
CA GLN A 409 31.54 -0.49 37.63
C GLN A 409 30.80 -0.35 38.98
N GLU A 410 29.47 -0.46 38.98
CA GLU A 410 28.62 -0.18 40.16
C GLU A 410 28.70 -1.26 41.24
N ASP A 411 28.58 -2.53 40.85
CA ASP A 411 28.62 -3.66 41.78
C ASP A 411 30.06 -4.08 42.06
N ARG A 412 30.31 -4.60 43.27
CA ARG A 412 31.58 -5.28 43.60
C ARG A 412 31.79 -6.60 42.84
N SER A 413 30.75 -7.10 42.16
CA SER A 413 30.74 -8.37 41.44
C SER A 413 30.79 -8.16 39.93
N GLN A 414 31.84 -8.70 39.31
CA GLN A 414 32.05 -8.74 37.86
C GLN A 414 30.81 -9.24 37.08
N HIS A 415 30.20 -10.35 37.52
CA HIS A 415 29.04 -10.93 36.84
C HIS A 415 27.80 -10.01 36.85
N LYS A 416 27.59 -9.27 37.95
CA LYS A 416 26.50 -8.27 38.02
C LYS A 416 26.75 -7.08 37.09
N ASN A 417 27.99 -6.58 37.05
CA ASN A 417 28.38 -5.53 36.10
C ASN A 417 28.27 -6.02 34.65
N ARG A 418 28.51 -7.31 34.35
CA ARG A 418 28.31 -7.88 33.00
C ARG A 418 26.83 -7.87 32.60
N ALA A 419 25.94 -8.37 33.47
CA ALA A 419 24.50 -8.37 33.22
C ALA A 419 23.95 -6.94 33.02
N LYS A 420 24.38 -5.98 33.85
CA LYS A 420 24.07 -4.56 33.68
C LYS A 420 24.61 -3.99 32.36
N ALA A 421 25.86 -4.29 32.01
CA ALA A 421 26.47 -3.81 30.77
C ALA A 421 25.74 -4.35 29.52
N TYR A 422 25.34 -5.63 29.52
CA TYR A 422 24.51 -6.21 28.46
C TYR A 422 23.13 -5.55 28.38
N SER A 423 22.46 -5.31 29.52
CA SER A 423 21.16 -4.63 29.57
C SER A 423 21.23 -3.21 29.00
N VAL A 424 22.22 -2.42 29.41
CA VAL A 424 22.45 -1.05 28.91
C VAL A 424 22.86 -1.05 27.43
N LEU A 425 23.62 -2.04 26.97
CA LEU A 425 23.99 -2.20 25.56
C LEU A 425 22.79 -2.56 24.68
N ARG A 426 21.94 -3.50 25.11
CA ARG A 426 20.67 -3.84 24.42
C ARG A 426 19.77 -2.61 24.34
N ALA A 427 19.63 -1.85 25.43
CA ALA A 427 18.84 -0.62 25.45
C ALA A 427 19.37 0.45 24.47
N ARG A 428 20.69 0.69 24.41
CA ARG A 428 21.30 1.63 23.46
C ARG A 428 21.12 1.21 22.00
N LEU A 429 21.31 -0.07 21.69
CA LEU A 429 21.11 -0.61 20.35
C LEU A 429 19.64 -0.53 19.93
N TYR A 430 18.72 -0.83 20.86
CA TYR A 430 17.28 -0.72 20.64
C TYR A 430 16.88 0.74 20.37
N GLU A 431 17.38 1.70 21.14
CA GLU A 431 17.10 3.11 20.95
C GLU A 431 17.54 3.61 19.56
N ILE A 432 18.75 3.22 19.11
CA ILE A 432 19.28 3.58 17.79
C ILE A 432 18.49 2.92 16.65
N GLN A 433 18.14 1.63 16.78
CA GLN A 433 17.35 0.94 15.73
C GLN A 433 15.91 1.46 15.68
N ARG A 434 15.30 1.78 16.84
CA ARG A 434 14.00 2.45 16.95
C ARG A 434 14.04 3.84 16.33
N GLU A 435 15.09 4.61 16.57
CA GLU A 435 15.28 5.93 15.96
C GLU A 435 15.43 5.82 14.44
N LYS A 436 16.28 4.90 13.95
CA LYS A 436 16.45 4.65 12.51
C LYS A 436 15.12 4.32 11.82
N LEU A 437 14.35 3.38 12.36
CA LEU A 437 13.02 3.03 11.83
C LEU A 437 11.98 4.16 11.99
N ALA A 438 12.16 5.09 12.94
CA ALA A 438 11.34 6.29 13.03
C ALA A 438 11.71 7.32 11.95
N GLN A 439 13.01 7.50 11.67
CA GLN A 439 13.50 8.36 10.59
C GLN A 439 13.09 7.83 9.22
N GLU A 440 13.22 6.53 8.95
CA GLU A 440 12.81 5.88 7.70
C GLU A 440 11.29 6.02 7.45
N ARG A 441 10.45 5.76 8.47
CA ARG A 441 9.00 6.00 8.39
C ARG A 441 8.64 7.48 8.26
N ALA A 442 9.41 8.39 8.86
CA ALA A 442 9.20 9.83 8.70
C ALA A 442 9.51 10.29 7.28
N ALA A 443 10.57 9.76 6.65
CA ALA A 443 10.91 10.01 5.26
C ALA A 443 9.82 9.51 4.31
N HIS A 444 9.39 8.24 4.42
CA HIS A 444 8.32 7.71 3.57
C HIS A 444 6.97 8.42 3.75
N ARG A 445 6.61 8.83 4.97
CA ARG A 445 5.42 9.67 5.19
C ARG A 445 5.56 11.02 4.48
N ALA A 446 6.72 11.69 4.57
CA ALA A 446 6.95 12.97 3.91
C ALA A 446 6.93 12.85 2.37
N GLU A 447 7.40 11.73 1.84
CA GLU A 447 7.34 11.38 0.42
C GLU A 447 5.89 11.18 -0.06
N GLN A 448 5.06 10.43 0.68
CA GLN A 448 3.63 10.25 0.38
C GLN A 448 2.81 11.55 0.48
N VAL A 449 3.04 12.34 1.53
CA VAL A 449 2.25 13.54 1.85
C VAL A 449 2.65 14.76 1.02
N GLY A 450 3.92 14.83 0.60
CA GLY A 450 4.49 15.98 -0.10
C GLY A 450 4.39 17.25 0.73
N THR A 451 4.00 18.36 0.08
CA THR A 451 3.70 19.64 0.72
C THR A 451 2.20 19.86 0.97
N GLY A 452 1.35 18.90 0.56
CA GLY A 452 -0.11 19.04 0.59
C GLY A 452 -0.65 20.08 -0.40
N SER A 453 0.15 20.48 -1.39
CA SER A 453 -0.21 21.56 -2.32
C SER A 453 -1.30 21.17 -3.31
N ARG A 454 -1.97 22.16 -3.91
CA ARG A 454 -3.00 21.96 -4.96
C ARG A 454 -2.44 21.36 -6.26
N SER A 455 -1.12 21.32 -6.41
CA SER A 455 -0.37 20.78 -7.55
C SER A 455 -0.19 19.27 -7.45
N GLU A 456 0.19 18.77 -6.27
CA GLU A 456 0.56 17.37 -5.97
C GLU A 456 -0.64 16.40 -5.88
N ARG A 457 -1.77 16.76 -6.51
CA ARG A 457 -3.02 16.01 -6.38
C ARG A 457 -2.93 14.64 -7.07
N ILE A 458 -3.26 13.57 -6.35
CA ILE A 458 -3.56 12.27 -6.96
C ILE A 458 -5.01 12.20 -7.43
N ARG A 459 -5.96 12.79 -6.68
CA ARG A 459 -7.39 12.77 -7.01
C ARG A 459 -8.06 14.14 -6.92
N THR A 460 -9.09 14.35 -7.73
CA THR A 460 -10.01 15.49 -7.62
C THR A 460 -11.46 15.01 -7.43
N TYR A 461 -12.10 15.49 -6.37
CA TYR A 461 -13.53 15.33 -6.07
C TYR A 461 -14.24 16.65 -6.44
N ASN A 462 -15.01 16.66 -7.52
CA ASN A 462 -15.58 17.87 -8.11
C ASN A 462 -17.12 17.80 -8.04
N PHE A 463 -17.68 18.38 -6.98
CA PHE A 463 -19.12 18.36 -6.70
C PHE A 463 -19.95 19.14 -7.76
N PRO A 464 -19.55 20.34 -8.23
CA PRO A 464 -20.27 21.07 -9.29
C PRO A 464 -20.37 20.36 -10.65
N GLN A 465 -19.59 19.30 -10.88
CA GLN A 465 -19.62 18.49 -12.10
C GLN A 465 -19.86 17.00 -11.81
N ASP A 466 -20.27 16.70 -10.56
CA ASP A 466 -20.41 15.37 -9.98
C ASP A 466 -19.45 14.31 -10.54
N ARG A 467 -18.15 14.49 -10.28
CA ARG A 467 -17.13 13.51 -10.69
C ARG A 467 -16.00 13.33 -9.67
N VAL A 468 -15.42 12.14 -9.65
CA VAL A 468 -14.12 11.84 -9.03
C VAL A 468 -13.15 11.43 -10.13
N THR A 469 -12.00 12.12 -10.25
CA THR A 469 -10.96 11.83 -11.25
C THR A 469 -9.64 11.52 -10.55
N ASP A 470 -9.02 10.36 -10.83
CA ASP A 470 -7.64 10.07 -10.47
C ASP A 470 -6.70 10.49 -11.60
N HIS A 471 -5.70 11.32 -11.29
CA HIS A 471 -4.83 11.95 -12.27
C HIS A 471 -3.63 11.08 -12.69
N ARG A 472 -3.43 9.92 -12.06
CA ARG A 472 -2.40 8.95 -12.43
C ARG A 472 -2.85 8.14 -13.66
N VAL A 473 -3.98 7.46 -13.54
CA VAL A 473 -4.60 6.65 -14.59
C VAL A 473 -5.59 7.43 -15.47
N ASN A 474 -5.94 8.66 -15.11
CA ASN A 474 -6.95 9.52 -15.78
C ASN A 474 -8.38 8.94 -15.81
N VAL A 475 -8.65 7.89 -15.03
CA VAL A 475 -9.99 7.35 -14.80
C VAL A 475 -10.86 8.39 -14.09
N THR A 476 -12.12 8.51 -14.53
CA THR A 476 -13.12 9.43 -14.00
C THR A 476 -14.42 8.69 -13.76
N LEU A 477 -14.90 8.70 -12.52
CA LEU A 477 -16.20 8.17 -12.11
C LEU A 477 -17.18 9.32 -11.79
N HIS A 478 -18.46 8.98 -11.72
CA HIS A 478 -19.57 9.87 -11.37
C HIS A 478 -20.24 9.40 -10.07
N GLY A 479 -21.04 10.25 -9.42
CA GLY A 479 -21.57 9.99 -8.07
C GLY A 479 -20.54 10.27 -6.98
N VAL A 480 -20.24 11.55 -6.72
CA VAL A 480 -19.33 11.94 -5.63
C VAL A 480 -19.88 11.58 -4.23
N PRO A 481 -21.19 11.74 -3.93
CA PRO A 481 -21.75 11.27 -2.66
C PRO A 481 -21.61 9.76 -2.47
N GLU A 482 -21.91 8.97 -3.50
CA GLU A 482 -21.86 7.51 -3.50
C GLU A 482 -20.41 7.01 -3.38
N PHE A 483 -19.46 7.65 -4.07
CA PHE A 483 -18.03 7.39 -3.89
C PHE A 483 -17.58 7.64 -2.45
N LEU A 484 -18.08 8.68 -1.78
CA LEU A 484 -17.76 9.00 -0.38
C LEU A 484 -18.44 8.05 0.63
N LEU A 485 -19.40 7.23 0.22
CA LEU A 485 -19.86 6.09 1.02
C LEU A 485 -18.93 4.87 0.92
N GLY A 486 -18.00 4.87 -0.04
CA GLY A 486 -16.95 3.86 -0.22
C GLY A 486 -17.14 2.93 -1.41
N GLU A 487 -18.34 2.84 -1.99
CA GLU A 487 -18.69 1.86 -3.02
C GLU A 487 -17.84 1.98 -4.30
N GLY A 488 -17.48 3.21 -4.70
CA GLY A 488 -16.71 3.49 -5.92
C GLY A 488 -15.19 3.29 -5.81
N LEU A 489 -14.64 2.95 -4.64
CA LEU A 489 -13.19 2.85 -4.44
C LEU A 489 -12.56 1.66 -5.19
N ASP A 490 -13.22 0.50 -5.20
CA ASP A 490 -12.66 -0.73 -5.78
C ASP A 490 -12.38 -0.62 -7.29
N GLU A 491 -13.18 0.16 -8.05
CA GLU A 491 -12.95 0.37 -9.48
C GLU A 491 -11.67 1.20 -9.75
N ILE A 492 -11.47 2.29 -9.00
CA ILE A 492 -10.27 3.11 -9.11
C ILE A 492 -9.04 2.33 -8.65
N ILE A 493 -9.13 1.57 -7.55
CA ILE A 493 -8.03 0.75 -7.04
C ILE A 493 -7.69 -0.39 -8.03
N ALA A 494 -8.67 -1.05 -8.63
CA ALA A 494 -8.42 -2.09 -9.65
C ALA A 494 -7.70 -1.53 -10.88
N SER A 495 -8.06 -0.32 -11.33
CA SER A 495 -7.34 0.36 -12.42
C SER A 495 -5.91 0.72 -12.03
N LEU A 496 -5.70 1.28 -10.84
CA LEU A 496 -4.36 1.66 -10.33
C LEU A 496 -3.45 0.44 -10.14
N ARG A 497 -3.97 -0.68 -9.62
CA ARG A 497 -3.24 -1.96 -9.53
C ARG A 497 -2.85 -2.50 -10.91
N THR A 498 -3.74 -2.37 -11.89
CA THR A 498 -3.45 -2.79 -13.28
C THR A 498 -2.33 -1.93 -13.90
N HIS A 499 -2.27 -0.64 -13.54
CA HIS A 499 -1.21 0.27 -13.98
C HIS A 499 0.13 -0.05 -13.32
N GLU A 500 0.17 -0.18 -11.98
CA GLU A 500 1.38 -0.56 -11.22
C GLU A 500 1.98 -1.87 -11.75
N HIS A 501 1.15 -2.91 -11.92
CA HIS A 501 1.57 -4.21 -12.44
C HIS A 501 2.15 -4.10 -13.87
N ALA A 502 1.60 -3.22 -14.71
CA ALA A 502 2.13 -2.98 -16.06
C ALA A 502 3.47 -2.22 -16.04
N GLU A 503 3.65 -1.27 -15.12
CA GLU A 503 4.91 -0.54 -14.92
C GLU A 503 6.01 -1.43 -14.33
N GLU A 504 5.68 -2.30 -13.36
CA GLU A 504 6.60 -3.28 -12.79
C GLU A 504 7.05 -4.31 -13.83
N LEU A 505 6.12 -4.85 -14.63
CA LEU A 505 6.45 -5.70 -15.78
C LEU A 505 7.36 -4.98 -16.79
N ALA A 506 7.07 -3.72 -17.13
CA ALA A 506 7.92 -2.94 -18.02
C ALA A 506 9.31 -2.70 -17.42
N HIS A 507 9.42 -2.45 -16.12
CA HIS A 507 10.70 -2.28 -15.43
C HIS A 507 11.52 -3.58 -15.41
N LEU A 508 10.89 -4.72 -15.12
CA LEU A 508 11.52 -6.05 -15.15
C LEU A 508 12.15 -6.33 -16.52
N LEU A 509 11.40 -6.16 -17.61
CA LEU A 509 11.89 -6.37 -18.99
C LEU A 509 13.10 -5.47 -19.31
N ASN A 510 12.99 -4.17 -19.00
CA ASN A 510 14.08 -3.20 -19.16
C ASN A 510 15.32 -3.55 -18.31
N SER A 511 15.14 -4.20 -17.16
CA SER A 511 16.26 -4.63 -16.30
C SER A 511 17.02 -5.83 -16.90
N SER A 512 16.30 -6.80 -17.47
CA SER A 512 16.92 -7.95 -18.16
C SER A 512 17.71 -7.55 -19.40
N ASP A 513 17.20 -6.62 -20.22
CA ASP A 513 17.91 -6.14 -21.42
C ASP A 513 19.20 -5.38 -21.04
N LYS A 514 19.16 -4.59 -19.95
CA LYS A 514 20.36 -3.95 -19.40
C LYS A 514 21.38 -4.98 -18.90
N ALA A 515 20.95 -6.00 -18.15
CA ALA A 515 21.82 -7.06 -17.66
C ALA A 515 22.48 -7.83 -18.82
N ALA A 516 21.70 -8.22 -19.84
CA ALA A 516 22.19 -8.88 -21.05
C ALA A 516 23.22 -8.01 -21.77
N SER A 517 22.91 -6.73 -22.02
CA SER A 517 23.80 -5.81 -22.75
C SER A 517 25.13 -5.53 -22.02
N ASN A 518 25.13 -5.50 -20.68
CA ASN A 518 26.35 -5.36 -19.89
C ASN A 518 27.18 -6.65 -19.90
N SER A 519 26.55 -7.82 -19.84
CA SER A 519 27.25 -9.10 -19.97
C SER A 519 27.94 -9.27 -21.33
N ALA A 520 27.34 -8.71 -22.40
CA ALA A 520 27.86 -8.72 -23.76
C ALA A 520 28.96 -7.66 -24.02
N LYS A 521 29.17 -6.71 -23.10
CA LYS A 521 30.27 -5.72 -23.14
C LYS A 521 31.45 -6.08 -22.23
N THR A 522 31.31 -7.15 -21.45
CA THR A 522 32.33 -7.64 -20.50
C THR A 522 32.95 -8.97 -20.97
N LYS A 523 32.75 -9.29 -22.24
CA LYS A 523 33.35 -10.40 -23.00
C LYS A 523 33.97 -9.83 -24.27
#